data_AF-A0A3D4WNP5-F1
#
_entry.id   AF-A0A3D4WNP5-F1
#
_cell.length_a   1.000
_cell.length_b   1.000
_cell.length_c   1.000
_cell.angle_alpha   90.00
_cell.angle_beta   90.00
_cell.angle_gamma   90.00
#
_symmetry.space_group_name_H-M   'P 1'
#
loop_
_entity.id
_entity.type
_entity.pdbx_description
1 polymer ?
#
loop_
_entity_poly.entity_id
_entity_poly.type
_entity_poly.pdbx_seq_one_letter_code
_entity_poly.pdbx_strand_id
1 'polypeptide(L)'
;EAFAALGIKRVIDLRRIGEIATLGRIPEWTEVAWHHHHLEHELWDHTTYTEKIGVPRWLADRYRDLLESGAADIGRVITLLSNVDEGPTVVHCVAGKDRTGLISALTLSVLGVADEDIAHDYALTELSEPAYLQWLRTIDPDQAATTQPPFYTKTPADAMRLTLIELRERHGSVRGYLEHCGVTDSHLGKLEEGLVE
;
A
#
# COMPACT_ATOMS: atom_id res chain seq x y z
N GLU A 1 8.55 -11.87 -18.17
CA GLU A 1 8.21 -13.30 -18.08
C GLU A 1 7.23 -13.61 -16.95
N ALA A 2 7.53 -13.31 -15.68
CA ALA A 2 6.61 -13.60 -14.56
C ALA A 2 5.22 -12.93 -14.68
N PHE A 3 5.14 -11.65 -15.05
CA PHE A 3 3.85 -10.96 -15.23
C PHE A 3 3.01 -11.58 -16.36
N ALA A 4 3.66 -12.13 -17.41
CA ALA A 4 2.99 -12.86 -18.49
C ALA A 4 2.41 -14.18 -18.02
N ALA A 5 3.19 -14.93 -17.24
CA ALA A 5 2.75 -16.19 -16.68
C ALA A 5 1.55 -16.02 -15.72
N LEU A 6 1.48 -14.89 -15.01
CA LEU A 6 0.37 -14.52 -14.14
C LEU A 6 -0.79 -13.82 -14.87
N GLY A 7 -0.66 -13.57 -16.17
CA GLY A 7 -1.69 -12.90 -16.96
C GLY A 7 -1.98 -11.46 -16.54
N ILE A 8 -1.01 -10.76 -15.90
CA ILE A 8 -1.19 -9.39 -15.43
C ILE A 8 -1.58 -8.47 -16.60
N LYS A 9 -2.68 -7.73 -16.43
CA LYS A 9 -3.19 -6.76 -17.41
C LYS A 9 -3.06 -5.31 -16.94
N ARG A 10 -2.88 -5.09 -15.64
CA ARG A 10 -2.75 -3.75 -15.08
C ARG A 10 -1.67 -3.67 -14.02
N VAL A 11 -0.95 -2.56 -14.00
CA VAL A 11 -0.01 -2.21 -12.92
C VAL A 11 -0.37 -0.82 -12.41
N ILE A 12 -0.59 -0.72 -11.11
CA ILE A 12 -0.81 0.54 -10.39
C ILE A 12 0.45 0.84 -9.59
N ASP A 13 1.16 1.88 -10.01
CA ASP A 13 2.41 2.36 -9.40
C ASP A 13 2.09 3.50 -8.42
N LEU A 14 2.31 3.26 -7.14
CA LEU A 14 2.04 4.19 -6.04
C LEU A 14 3.24 5.09 -5.70
N ARG A 15 4.33 4.97 -6.46
CA ARG A 15 5.57 5.71 -6.21
C ARG A 15 5.41 7.20 -6.53
N ARG A 16 6.27 8.01 -5.97
CA ARG A 16 6.46 9.42 -6.31
C ARG A 16 7.12 9.52 -7.67
N ILE A 17 6.87 10.61 -8.39
CA ILE A 17 7.55 10.87 -9.66
C ILE A 17 9.09 10.87 -9.49
N GLY A 18 9.62 11.38 -8.38
CA GLY A 18 11.05 11.31 -8.08
C GLY A 18 11.56 9.87 -7.93
N GLU A 19 10.82 9.00 -7.25
CA GLU A 19 11.16 7.57 -7.12
C GLU A 19 11.15 6.88 -8.49
N ILE A 20 10.18 7.20 -9.36
CA ILE A 20 10.07 6.65 -10.72
C ILE A 20 11.20 7.16 -11.62
N ALA A 21 11.55 8.45 -11.52
CA ALA A 21 12.62 9.05 -12.31
C ALA A 21 13.98 8.41 -11.97
N THR A 22 14.21 8.07 -10.70
CA THR A 22 15.46 7.45 -10.24
C THR A 22 15.52 5.96 -10.53
N LEU A 23 14.43 5.21 -10.26
CA LEU A 23 14.42 3.75 -10.31
C LEU A 23 13.90 3.19 -11.64
N GLY A 24 13.36 4.06 -12.50
CA GLY A 24 12.60 3.65 -13.66
C GLY A 24 11.22 3.08 -13.30
N ARG A 25 10.43 2.83 -14.35
CA ARG A 25 9.17 2.07 -14.26
C ARG A 25 9.34 0.71 -14.94
N ILE A 26 8.33 -0.13 -14.74
CA ILE A 26 8.22 -1.40 -15.48
C ILE A 26 8.42 -1.16 -16.99
N PRO A 27 9.07 -2.09 -17.71
CA PRO A 27 9.23 -1.96 -19.16
C PRO A 27 7.89 -1.76 -19.87
N GLU A 28 7.88 -0.94 -20.92
CA GLU A 28 6.69 -0.81 -21.77
C GLU A 28 6.35 -2.15 -22.39
N TRP A 29 5.13 -2.60 -22.13
CA TRP A 29 4.60 -3.83 -22.66
C TRP A 29 3.15 -3.59 -23.06
N THR A 30 2.86 -3.81 -24.35
CA THR A 30 1.59 -3.47 -25.00
C THR A 30 0.34 -4.06 -24.35
N GLU A 31 0.48 -5.15 -23.58
CA GLU A 31 -0.63 -5.85 -22.96
C GLU A 31 -0.88 -5.45 -21.49
N VAL A 32 -0.08 -4.54 -20.93
CA VAL A 32 -0.18 -4.09 -19.54
C VAL A 32 -0.48 -2.60 -19.50
N ALA A 33 -1.66 -2.24 -18.99
CA ALA A 33 -2.00 -0.86 -18.68
C ALA A 33 -1.23 -0.40 -17.43
N TRP A 34 -0.45 0.67 -17.56
CA TRP A 34 0.29 1.27 -16.45
C TRP A 34 -0.41 2.54 -15.97
N HIS A 35 -0.76 2.56 -14.68
CA HIS A 35 -1.41 3.67 -14.01
C HIS A 35 -0.52 4.18 -12.89
N HIS A 36 -0.31 5.49 -12.82
CA HIS A 36 0.48 6.13 -11.77
C HIS A 36 -0.41 6.95 -10.86
N HIS A 37 -0.41 6.60 -9.57
CA HIS A 37 -1.20 7.27 -8.53
C HIS A 37 -0.35 7.43 -7.28
N HIS A 38 0.32 8.57 -7.16
CA HIS A 38 1.06 8.89 -5.94
C HIS A 38 0.07 9.09 -4.78
N LEU A 39 0.13 8.21 -3.78
CA LEU A 39 -0.55 8.45 -2.51
C LEU A 39 0.24 9.53 -1.76
N GLU A 40 -0.15 10.79 -1.95
CA GLU A 40 0.49 11.95 -1.32
C GLU A 40 0.53 11.77 0.21
N HIS A 41 1.70 12.02 0.80
CA HIS A 41 1.89 12.02 2.24
C HIS A 41 3.17 12.78 2.60
N GLU A 42 3.19 13.36 3.81
CA GLU A 42 4.38 14.01 4.34
C GLU A 42 5.57 13.05 4.37
N LEU A 43 6.77 13.58 4.09
CA LEU A 43 7.99 12.84 4.35
C LEU A 43 8.16 12.63 5.85
N TRP A 44 8.56 11.41 6.24
CA TRP A 44 8.73 11.05 7.64
C TRP A 44 10.13 11.40 8.18
N ASP A 45 10.99 12.01 7.36
CA ASP A 45 12.34 12.45 7.70
C ASP A 45 12.36 13.56 8.78
N HIS A 46 11.27 14.31 8.90
CA HIS A 46 11.08 15.34 9.93
C HIS A 46 10.29 14.86 11.15
N THR A 47 9.82 13.61 11.17
CA THR A 47 9.05 13.05 12.28
C THR A 47 9.94 12.28 13.26
N THR A 48 10.08 12.78 14.49
CA THR A 48 10.91 12.13 15.51
C THR A 48 10.29 10.82 16.00
N TYR A 49 11.01 9.72 15.81
CA TYR A 49 10.74 8.45 16.51
C TYR A 49 11.34 8.47 17.93
N THR A 50 10.63 7.88 18.89
CA THR A 50 11.18 7.58 20.22
C THR A 50 10.81 6.15 20.63
N GLU A 51 11.70 5.47 21.34
CA GLU A 51 11.47 4.10 21.82
C GLU A 51 10.19 3.98 22.66
N LYS A 52 9.84 5.05 23.39
CA LYS A 52 8.62 5.11 24.21
C LYS A 52 7.34 4.99 23.38
N ILE A 53 7.32 5.50 22.15
CA ILE A 53 6.15 5.39 21.25
C ILE A 53 6.04 3.95 20.72
N GLY A 54 7.17 3.32 20.42
CA GLY A 54 7.21 2.00 19.80
C GLY A 54 6.88 2.03 18.30
N VAL A 55 7.40 1.05 17.56
CA VAL A 55 7.23 0.97 16.11
C VAL A 55 5.76 0.84 15.68
N PRO A 56 4.90 0.01 16.32
CA PRO A 56 3.52 -0.17 15.89
C PRO A 56 2.71 1.12 15.88
N ARG A 57 2.72 1.86 17.01
CA ARG A 57 2.03 3.14 17.14
C ARG A 57 2.59 4.18 16.19
N TRP A 58 3.92 4.27 16.08
CA TRP A 58 4.56 5.25 15.20
C TRP A 58 4.14 5.03 13.73
N LEU A 59 4.11 3.79 13.25
CA LEU A 59 3.62 3.46 11.91
C LEU A 59 2.12 3.75 11.75
N ALA A 60 1.31 3.35 12.73
CA ALA A 60 -0.14 3.59 12.68
C ALA A 60 -0.47 5.10 12.59
N ASP A 61 0.30 5.95 13.29
CA ASP A 61 0.18 7.40 13.15
C ASP A 61 0.47 7.89 11.73
N ARG A 62 1.55 7.39 11.11
CA ARG A 62 1.90 7.77 9.72
C ARG A 62 0.91 7.24 8.70
N TYR A 63 0.35 6.05 8.94
CA TYR A 63 -0.67 5.47 8.10
C TYR A 63 -1.95 6.27 8.15
N ARG A 64 -2.36 6.75 9.33
CA ARG A 64 -3.45 7.72 9.43
C ARG A 64 -3.16 8.97 8.61
N ASP A 65 -1.98 9.58 8.76
CA ASP A 65 -1.65 10.80 8.02
C ASP A 65 -1.68 10.57 6.49
N LEU A 66 -1.23 9.41 6.02
CA LEU A 66 -1.31 8.99 4.62
C LEU A 66 -2.76 8.75 4.16
N LEU A 67 -3.59 8.10 4.98
CA LEU A 67 -5.01 7.89 4.69
C LEU A 67 -5.77 9.24 4.61
N GLU A 68 -5.38 10.23 5.41
CA GLU A 68 -5.99 11.56 5.39
C GLU A 68 -5.52 12.39 4.19
N SER A 69 -4.21 12.47 3.95
CA SER A 69 -3.64 13.30 2.87
C SER A 69 -3.79 12.66 1.47
N GLY A 70 -3.76 11.34 1.38
CA GLY A 70 -3.84 10.58 0.14
C GLY A 70 -5.25 10.16 -0.27
N ALA A 71 -6.30 10.59 0.44
CA ALA A 71 -7.68 10.11 0.28
C ALA A 71 -8.16 10.12 -1.19
N ALA A 72 -7.90 11.20 -1.94
CA ALA A 72 -8.32 11.31 -3.33
C ALA A 72 -7.62 10.30 -4.27
N ASP A 73 -6.33 10.03 -4.05
CA ASP A 73 -5.59 9.02 -4.83
C ASP A 73 -5.98 7.60 -4.42
N ILE A 74 -6.24 7.37 -3.13
CA ILE A 74 -6.78 6.09 -2.64
C ILE A 74 -8.11 5.79 -3.33
N GLY A 75 -9.01 6.78 -3.43
CA GLY A 75 -10.27 6.64 -4.16
C GLY A 75 -10.06 6.25 -5.63
N ARG A 76 -9.13 6.92 -6.32
CA ARG A 76 -8.77 6.58 -7.72
C ARG A 76 -8.25 5.15 -7.87
N VAL A 77 -7.36 4.73 -6.97
CA VAL A 77 -6.78 3.38 -6.99
C VAL A 77 -7.85 2.32 -6.75
N ILE A 78 -8.73 2.51 -5.76
CA ILE A 78 -9.80 1.56 -5.45
C ILE A 78 -10.83 1.50 -6.59
N THR A 79 -11.16 2.64 -7.21
CA THR A 79 -11.99 2.65 -8.43
C THR A 79 -11.35 1.87 -9.57
N LEU A 80 -10.03 2.00 -9.81
CA LEU A 80 -9.34 1.18 -10.81
C LEU A 80 -9.41 -0.31 -10.47
N LEU A 81 -9.17 -0.67 -9.21
CA LEU A 81 -9.26 -2.06 -8.75
C LEU A 81 -10.66 -2.65 -8.95
N SER A 82 -11.73 -1.83 -8.88
CA SER A 82 -13.11 -2.28 -9.13
C SER A 82 -13.39 -2.69 -10.58
N ASN A 83 -12.52 -2.35 -11.52
CA ASN A 83 -12.60 -2.84 -12.90
C ASN A 83 -11.94 -4.22 -13.02
N VAL A 84 -12.48 -5.18 -12.28
CA VAL A 84 -12.00 -6.58 -12.15
C VAL A 84 -11.99 -7.31 -13.50
N ASP A 85 -12.97 -7.02 -14.37
CA ASP A 85 -13.13 -7.64 -15.69
C ASP A 85 -12.00 -7.29 -16.69
N GLU A 86 -11.23 -6.24 -16.41
CA GLU A 86 -10.05 -5.87 -17.22
C GLU A 86 -8.83 -6.74 -16.92
N GLY A 87 -8.91 -7.61 -15.91
CA GLY A 87 -7.94 -8.67 -15.62
C GLY A 87 -7.04 -8.41 -14.40
N PRO A 88 -6.12 -9.36 -14.12
CA PRO A 88 -5.29 -9.33 -12.93
C PRO A 88 -4.46 -8.05 -12.83
N THR A 89 -4.47 -7.44 -11.63
CA THR A 89 -3.82 -6.16 -11.34
C THR A 89 -2.71 -6.34 -10.30
N VAL A 90 -1.55 -5.72 -10.54
CA VAL A 90 -0.49 -5.57 -9.54
C VAL A 90 -0.50 -4.14 -9.00
N VAL A 91 -0.48 -3.99 -7.67
CA VAL A 91 -0.30 -2.69 -7.01
C VAL A 91 1.05 -2.70 -6.31
N HIS A 92 1.89 -1.68 -6.52
CA HIS A 92 3.19 -1.62 -5.87
C HIS A 92 3.61 -0.19 -5.50
N CYS A 93 4.51 -0.10 -4.54
CA CYS A 93 5.28 1.11 -4.26
C CYS A 93 6.78 0.79 -4.45
N VAL A 94 7.67 1.35 -3.62
CA VAL A 94 9.10 0.96 -3.63
C VAL A 94 9.32 -0.35 -2.89
N ALA A 95 9.01 -0.39 -1.60
CA ALA A 95 9.24 -1.56 -0.74
C ALA A 95 8.07 -2.56 -0.76
N GLY A 96 6.92 -2.21 -1.36
CA GLY A 96 5.69 -3.00 -1.29
C GLY A 96 5.03 -3.02 0.10
N LYS A 97 5.46 -2.12 1.00
CA LYS A 97 5.08 -2.10 2.41
C LYS A 97 3.95 -1.12 2.73
N ASP A 98 4.26 0.17 2.79
CA ASP A 98 3.35 1.13 3.44
C ASP A 98 2.15 1.49 2.56
N ARG A 99 2.42 2.14 1.42
CA ARG A 99 1.39 2.52 0.43
C ARG A 99 0.65 1.31 -0.13
N THR A 100 1.39 0.25 -0.47
CA THR A 100 0.80 -1.00 -0.98
C THR A 100 -0.01 -1.70 0.10
N GLY A 101 0.53 -1.84 1.32
CA GLY A 101 -0.16 -2.49 2.43
C GLY A 101 -1.46 -1.80 2.82
N LEU A 102 -1.52 -0.46 2.76
CA LEU A 102 -2.78 0.26 2.99
C LEU A 102 -3.82 0.00 1.90
N ILE A 103 -3.43 0.03 0.62
CA ILE A 103 -4.37 -0.33 -0.47
C ILE A 103 -4.85 -1.78 -0.31
N SER A 104 -3.95 -2.73 -0.07
CA SER A 104 -4.29 -4.13 0.17
C SER A 104 -5.25 -4.27 1.35
N ALA A 105 -4.97 -3.63 2.49
CA ALA A 105 -5.79 -3.70 3.68
C ALA A 105 -7.21 -3.12 3.46
N LEU A 106 -7.31 -1.99 2.76
CA LEU A 106 -8.60 -1.39 2.41
C LEU A 106 -9.40 -2.31 1.48
N THR A 107 -8.77 -2.88 0.45
CA THR A 107 -9.40 -3.84 -0.46
C THR A 107 -9.88 -5.07 0.29
N LEU A 108 -9.01 -5.73 1.07
CA LEU A 108 -9.36 -6.93 1.84
C LEU A 108 -10.49 -6.66 2.85
N SER A 109 -10.49 -5.48 3.50
CA SER A 109 -11.58 -5.12 4.40
C SER A 109 -12.91 -4.90 3.68
N VAL A 110 -12.91 -4.45 2.41
CA VAL A 110 -14.13 -4.38 1.58
C VAL A 110 -14.64 -5.79 1.29
N LEU A 111 -13.73 -6.74 1.01
CA LEU A 111 -14.06 -8.14 0.76
C LEU A 111 -14.49 -8.92 2.03
N GLY A 112 -14.59 -8.25 3.18
CA GLY A 112 -15.03 -8.86 4.43
C GLY A 112 -13.99 -9.73 5.13
N VAL A 113 -12.71 -9.63 4.76
CA VAL A 113 -11.62 -10.33 5.44
C VAL A 113 -11.45 -9.78 6.86
N ALA A 114 -11.16 -10.66 7.82
CA ALA A 114 -11.00 -10.28 9.22
C ALA A 114 -9.75 -9.41 9.43
N ASP A 115 -9.84 -8.41 10.30
CA ASP A 115 -8.72 -7.51 10.63
C ASP A 115 -7.44 -8.25 11.05
N GLU A 116 -7.58 -9.39 11.72
CA GLU A 116 -6.45 -10.23 12.12
C GLU A 116 -5.70 -10.80 10.91
N ASP A 117 -6.44 -11.28 9.91
CA ASP A 117 -5.86 -11.84 8.69
C ASP A 117 -5.24 -10.75 7.83
N ILE A 118 -5.87 -9.57 7.76
CA ILE A 118 -5.30 -8.39 7.08
C ILE A 118 -3.99 -7.95 7.76
N ALA A 119 -3.99 -7.88 9.08
CA ALA A 119 -2.80 -7.52 9.85
C ALA A 119 -1.69 -8.57 9.73
N HIS A 120 -2.05 -9.85 9.65
CA HIS A 120 -1.12 -10.94 9.42
C HIS A 120 -0.50 -10.87 8.01
N ASP A 121 -1.31 -10.68 6.96
CA ASP A 121 -0.84 -10.51 5.58
C ASP A 121 0.14 -9.34 5.47
N TYR A 122 -0.21 -8.18 6.04
CA TYR A 122 0.71 -7.04 6.13
C TYR A 122 2.03 -7.42 6.80
N ALA A 123 1.98 -8.18 7.90
CA ALA A 123 3.18 -8.57 8.64
C ALA A 123 4.10 -9.54 7.88
N LEU A 124 3.57 -10.33 6.94
CA LEU A 124 4.37 -11.21 6.08
C LEU A 124 5.34 -10.42 5.17
N THR A 125 5.09 -9.12 4.94
CA THR A 125 5.98 -8.26 4.17
C THR A 125 7.40 -8.21 4.74
N GLU A 126 7.59 -8.35 6.07
CA GLU A 126 8.91 -8.37 6.72
C GLU A 126 9.79 -9.52 6.20
N LEU A 127 9.20 -10.63 5.72
CA LEU A 127 9.95 -11.73 5.10
C LEU A 127 10.73 -11.30 3.85
N SER A 128 10.34 -10.19 3.21
CA SER A 128 11.02 -9.61 2.06
C SER A 128 12.20 -8.69 2.46
N GLU A 129 12.41 -8.41 3.75
CA GLU A 129 13.47 -7.53 4.25
C GLU A 129 14.86 -7.88 3.70
N PRO A 130 15.33 -9.15 3.73
CA PRO A 130 16.66 -9.48 3.23
C PRO A 130 16.83 -9.18 1.73
N ALA A 131 15.81 -9.48 0.93
CA ALA A 131 15.81 -9.22 -0.52
C ALA A 131 15.75 -7.72 -0.81
N TYR A 132 14.91 -6.98 -0.08
CA TYR A 132 14.83 -5.52 -0.18
C TYR A 132 16.16 -4.85 0.15
N LEU A 133 16.81 -5.23 1.27
CA LEU A 133 18.11 -4.68 1.66
C LEU A 133 19.22 -5.06 0.66
N GLN A 134 19.16 -6.25 0.07
CA GLN A 134 20.08 -6.63 -1.01
C GLN A 134 19.90 -5.76 -2.24
N TRP A 135 18.66 -5.55 -2.67
CA TRP A 135 18.34 -4.66 -3.78
C TRP A 135 18.76 -3.21 -3.48
N LEU A 136 18.49 -2.71 -2.29
CA LEU A 136 18.86 -1.35 -1.88
C LEU A 136 20.38 -1.11 -1.99
N ARG A 137 21.21 -2.07 -1.58
CA ARG A 137 22.67 -2.00 -1.75
C ARG A 137 23.11 -1.87 -3.22
N THR A 138 22.28 -2.26 -4.18
CA THR A 138 22.60 -2.15 -5.62
C THR A 138 22.21 -0.81 -6.22
N ILE A 139 21.15 -0.19 -5.71
CA ILE A 139 20.56 1.02 -6.27
C ILE A 139 20.96 2.30 -5.51
N ASP A 140 21.22 2.19 -4.21
CA ASP A 140 21.63 3.29 -3.34
C ASP A 140 22.55 2.75 -2.22
N PRO A 141 23.83 2.48 -2.52
CA PRO A 141 24.79 1.94 -1.56
C PRO A 141 25.00 2.84 -0.35
N ASP A 142 24.93 4.16 -0.55
CA ASP A 142 25.13 5.16 0.49
C ASP A 142 23.96 5.11 1.49
N GLN A 143 22.71 5.10 1.01
CA GLN A 143 21.54 4.89 1.86
C GLN A 143 21.63 3.55 2.58
N ALA A 144 21.99 2.47 1.87
CA ALA A 144 22.12 1.14 2.47
C ALA A 144 23.17 1.07 3.60
N ALA A 145 24.20 1.92 3.55
CA ALA A 145 25.25 1.99 4.56
C ALA A 145 24.87 2.83 5.80
N THR A 146 23.80 3.63 5.72
CA THR A 146 23.33 4.42 6.87
C THR A 146 22.60 3.55 7.90
N THR A 147 22.69 3.94 9.18
CA THR A 147 21.88 3.33 10.24
C THR A 147 20.42 3.69 10.03
N GLN A 148 19.63 2.71 9.63
CA GLN A 148 18.20 2.88 9.41
C GLN A 148 17.44 2.98 10.73
N PRO A 149 16.36 3.78 10.78
CA PRO A 149 15.53 3.84 11.97
C PRO A 149 14.80 2.50 12.21
N PRO A 150 14.39 2.20 13.46
CA PRO A 150 13.82 0.89 13.81
C PRO A 150 12.54 0.50 13.05
N PHE A 151 11.83 1.46 12.46
CA PHE A 151 10.61 1.23 11.70
C PHE A 151 10.83 0.95 10.21
N TYR A 152 12.06 1.14 9.69
CA TYR A 152 12.33 1.22 8.26
C TYR A 152 11.81 -0.01 7.49
N THR A 153 12.22 -1.20 7.90
CA THR A 153 11.80 -2.49 7.31
C THR A 153 10.71 -3.21 8.08
N LYS A 154 10.34 -2.72 9.27
CA LYS A 154 9.43 -3.42 10.17
C LYS A 154 7.96 -3.32 9.80
N THR A 155 7.26 -4.43 9.84
CA THR A 155 5.82 -4.54 9.56
C THR A 155 5.08 -5.26 10.69
N PRO A 156 5.02 -4.71 11.92
CA PRO A 156 4.30 -5.36 13.00
C PRO A 156 2.80 -5.38 12.70
N ALA A 157 2.15 -6.54 12.82
CA ALA A 157 0.70 -6.70 12.63
C ALA A 157 -0.11 -5.65 13.42
N ASP A 158 0.33 -5.33 14.63
CA ASP A 158 -0.31 -4.33 15.49
C ASP A 158 -0.36 -2.92 14.87
N ALA A 159 0.58 -2.55 14.00
CA ALA A 159 0.49 -1.27 13.27
C ALA A 159 -0.76 -1.24 12.39
N MET A 160 -0.97 -2.29 11.58
CA MET A 160 -2.12 -2.39 10.68
C MET A 160 -3.43 -2.53 11.47
N ARG A 161 -3.42 -3.31 12.56
CA ARG A 161 -4.57 -3.44 13.47
C ARG A 161 -4.98 -2.08 14.03
N LEU A 162 -4.04 -1.31 14.59
CA LEU A 162 -4.30 0.03 15.12
C LEU A 162 -4.84 0.97 14.04
N THR A 163 -4.24 0.94 12.84
CA THR A 163 -4.71 1.74 11.70
C THR A 163 -6.16 1.43 11.34
N LEU A 164 -6.52 0.15 11.23
CA LEU A 164 -7.88 -0.28 10.88
C LEU A 164 -8.90 0.05 11.97
N ILE A 165 -8.52 -0.05 13.26
CA ILE A 165 -9.37 0.37 14.38
C ILE A 165 -9.64 1.87 14.30
N GLU A 166 -8.59 2.69 14.24
CA GLU A 166 -8.70 4.16 14.24
C GLU A 166 -9.42 4.70 13.00
N LEU A 167 -9.24 4.06 11.84
CA LEU A 167 -9.97 4.38 10.62
C LEU A 167 -11.48 4.23 10.84
N ARG A 168 -11.91 3.13 11.47
CA ARG A 168 -13.33 2.88 11.75
C ARG A 168 -13.87 3.77 12.85
N GLU A 169 -13.08 4.10 13.87
CA GLU A 169 -13.48 5.07 14.89
C GLU A 169 -13.78 6.46 14.28
N ARG A 170 -13.01 6.86 13.25
CA ARG A 170 -13.15 8.17 12.59
C ARG A 170 -14.25 8.20 11.53
N HIS A 171 -14.36 7.14 10.73
CA HIS A 171 -15.23 7.11 9.54
C HIS A 171 -16.44 6.17 9.69
N GLY A 172 -16.60 5.52 10.85
CA GLY A 172 -17.64 4.52 11.12
C GLY A 172 -17.36 3.14 10.51
N SER A 173 -16.73 3.09 9.34
CA SER A 173 -16.32 1.85 8.67
C SER A 173 -15.24 2.11 7.61
N VAL A 174 -14.60 1.06 7.09
CA VAL A 174 -13.71 1.18 5.92
C VAL A 174 -14.49 1.65 4.68
N ARG A 175 -15.72 1.15 4.50
CA ARG A 175 -16.61 1.63 3.42
C ARG A 175 -16.89 3.12 3.54
N GLY A 176 -17.22 3.60 4.73
CA GLY A 176 -17.45 5.03 4.98
C GLY A 176 -16.21 5.90 4.71
N TYR A 177 -15.01 5.38 4.99
CA TYR A 177 -13.77 6.04 4.58
C TYR A 177 -13.61 6.07 3.05
N LEU A 178 -13.88 4.96 2.35
CA LEU A 178 -13.78 4.89 0.89
C LEU A 178 -14.83 5.76 0.19
N GLU A 179 -16.03 5.88 0.74
CA GLU A 179 -17.05 6.86 0.30
C GLU A 179 -16.54 8.29 0.43
N HIS A 180 -15.89 8.62 1.56
CA HIS A 180 -15.21 9.91 1.73
C HIS A 180 -14.10 10.13 0.69
N CYS A 181 -13.43 9.06 0.25
CA CYS A 181 -12.44 9.09 -0.84
C CYS A 181 -13.08 9.21 -2.24
N GLY A 182 -14.41 9.21 -2.36
CA GLY A 182 -15.15 9.28 -3.63
C GLY A 182 -15.41 7.93 -4.30
N VAL A 183 -15.21 6.81 -3.59
CA VAL A 183 -15.58 5.47 -4.06
C VAL A 183 -17.09 5.28 -3.88
N THR A 184 -17.75 4.71 -4.89
CA THR A 184 -19.21 4.49 -4.84
C THR A 184 -19.52 3.06 -4.45
N ASP A 185 -20.74 2.80 -3.97
CA ASP A 185 -21.23 1.44 -3.71
C ASP A 185 -21.11 0.53 -4.93
N SER A 186 -21.27 1.08 -6.14
CA SER A 186 -21.08 0.31 -7.38
C SER A 186 -19.64 -0.15 -7.57
N HIS A 187 -18.64 0.67 -7.20
CA HIS A 187 -17.25 0.26 -7.24
C HIS A 187 -16.96 -0.82 -6.18
N LEU A 188 -17.50 -0.67 -4.97
CA LEU A 188 -17.31 -1.62 -3.88
C LEU A 188 -17.96 -2.98 -4.20
N GLY A 189 -19.19 -2.97 -4.71
CA GLY A 189 -19.89 -4.20 -5.10
C GLY A 189 -19.15 -4.98 -6.19
N LYS A 190 -18.57 -4.30 -7.19
CA LYS A 190 -17.75 -4.97 -8.21
C LYS A 190 -16.50 -5.64 -7.64
N LEU A 191 -15.87 -5.05 -6.62
CA LEU A 191 -14.73 -5.69 -5.94
C LEU A 191 -15.16 -6.97 -5.23
N GLU A 192 -16.26 -6.91 -4.49
CA GLU A 192 -16.80 -8.06 -3.76
C GLU A 192 -17.21 -9.20 -4.68
N GLU A 193 -17.92 -8.90 -5.76
CA GLU A 193 -18.35 -9.87 -6.78
C GLU A 193 -17.18 -10.45 -7.59
N GLY A 194 -16.11 -9.67 -7.80
CA GLY A 194 -15.03 -10.03 -8.70
C GLY A 194 -13.83 -10.73 -8.06
N LEU A 195 -13.67 -10.66 -6.74
CA LEU A 195 -12.49 -11.15 -6.03
C LEU A 195 -12.77 -12.26 -5.01
N VAL A 196 -14.03 -12.63 -4.82
CA VAL A 196 -14.46 -13.72 -3.91
C VAL A 196 -15.11 -14.83 -4.75
N GLU A 197 -14.88 -16.09 -4.37
CA GLU A 197 -15.46 -17.29 -5.03
C GLU A 197 -16.96 -17.50 -4.73
#